data_AF-A0A1F9IRY9-F1
#
_entry.id   AF-A0A1F9IRY9-F1
#
_cell.length_a   1.000
_cell.length_b   1.000
_cell.length_c   1.000
_cell.angle_alpha   90.00
_cell.angle_beta   90.00
_cell.angle_gamma   90.00
#
_symmetry.space_group_name_H-M   'P 1'
#
loop_
_entity.id
_entity.type
_entity.pdbx_description
1 polymer ?
#
loop_
_entity_poly.entity_id
_entity_poly.type
_entity_poly.pdbx_seq_one_letter_code
_entity_poly.pdbx_strand_id
1 'polypeptide(L)'
;MTRGILPNLILLDMRMPLFERVDCLTKLRQDRHLDIIKVIVVGEITDEAALANCLSKGAQAALRRPINPTELYVTIHSLIEPNPRKSLRLRIIFKVNIVYKNVRKTCFATVISDQGIFIRTTEQFETGEVINLNLELPSTAPIDLFGKIIYQTKSNLAACQEPGIGIIFLDINADLQRSLRRFIEGFLTGETDQELAI
;
A
#
# COMPACT_ATOMS: atom_id res chain seq x y z
N MET A 1 -3.86 6.13 36.22
CA MET A 1 -3.96 5.19 35.09
C MET A 1 -2.99 5.67 34.03
N THR A 2 -1.96 4.89 33.72
CA THR A 2 -1.01 5.20 32.65
C THR A 2 -1.78 5.41 31.36
N ARG A 3 -1.68 6.61 30.78
CA ARG A 3 -2.19 6.90 29.43
C ARG A 3 -1.41 6.00 28.47
N GLY A 4 -1.92 4.80 28.24
CA GLY A 4 -1.38 3.89 27.25
C GLY A 4 -1.44 4.53 25.87
N ILE A 5 -0.56 4.10 24.98
CA ILE A 5 -0.62 4.50 23.57
C ILE A 5 -1.97 4.04 23.02
N LEU A 6 -2.83 4.98 22.65
CA LEU A 6 -4.09 4.66 21.98
C LEU A 6 -3.79 4.34 20.52
N PRO A 7 -4.17 3.15 20.02
CA PRO A 7 -3.97 2.83 18.61
C PRO A 7 -4.86 3.71 17.75
N ASN A 8 -4.39 4.06 16.55
CA ASN A 8 -5.22 4.78 15.58
C ASN A 8 -6.31 3.88 14.98
N LEU A 9 -6.09 2.56 14.97
CA LEU A 9 -6.98 1.58 14.37
C LEU A 9 -6.87 0.21 15.03
N ILE A 10 -7.99 -0.51 15.12
CA ILE A 10 -8.10 -1.90 15.57
C ILE A 10 -8.70 -2.75 14.45
N LEU A 11 -8.05 -3.87 14.15
CA LEU A 11 -8.64 -4.97 13.38
C LEU A 11 -9.26 -5.96 14.38
N LEU A 12 -10.58 -6.04 14.43
CA LEU A 12 -11.31 -6.89 15.37
C LEU A 12 -11.77 -8.17 14.67
N ASP A 13 -11.21 -9.32 15.08
CA ASP A 13 -11.62 -10.62 14.56
C ASP A 13 -13.00 -11.03 15.09
N MET A 14 -13.91 -11.33 14.17
CA MET A 14 -15.23 -11.84 14.47
C MET A 14 -15.22 -13.31 14.83
N ARG A 15 -14.11 -14.07 14.77
CA ARG A 15 -14.02 -15.47 15.20
C ARG A 15 -13.13 -15.67 16.43
N MET A 16 -13.20 -14.76 17.40
CA MET A 16 -12.55 -14.96 18.70
C MET A 16 -13.28 -16.01 19.54
N PRO A 17 -12.58 -17.03 20.07
CA PRO A 17 -13.19 -18.15 20.81
C PRO A 17 -13.55 -17.85 22.27
N LEU A 18 -13.11 -16.73 22.85
CA LEU A 18 -13.20 -16.47 24.30
C LEU A 18 -14.17 -15.35 24.71
N PHE A 19 -14.65 -14.54 23.77
CA PHE A 19 -15.57 -13.43 24.03
C PHE A 19 -16.67 -13.42 22.97
N GLU A 20 -17.91 -13.20 23.37
CA GLU A 20 -19.03 -12.99 22.43
C GLU A 20 -18.86 -11.65 21.70
N ARG A 21 -18.02 -11.65 20.65
CA ARG A 21 -17.72 -10.68 19.57
C ARG A 21 -18.45 -9.32 19.55
N VAL A 22 -19.77 -9.31 19.62
CA VAL A 22 -20.61 -8.10 19.67
C VAL A 22 -20.35 -7.27 20.93
N ASP A 23 -20.06 -7.95 22.03
CA ASP A 23 -19.77 -7.31 23.31
C ASP A 23 -18.47 -6.53 23.26
N CYS A 24 -17.46 -6.97 22.51
CA CYS A 24 -16.19 -6.24 22.43
C CYS A 24 -16.36 -4.88 21.75
N LEU A 25 -17.00 -4.84 20.58
CA LEU A 25 -17.28 -3.58 19.89
C LEU A 25 -18.21 -2.70 20.72
N THR A 26 -19.25 -3.28 21.31
CA THR A 26 -20.22 -2.54 22.13
C THR A 26 -19.52 -1.95 23.37
N LYS A 27 -18.71 -2.73 24.09
CA LYS A 27 -17.91 -2.27 25.24
C LYS A 27 -16.92 -1.19 24.85
N LEU A 28 -16.26 -1.32 23.69
CA LEU A 28 -15.35 -0.29 23.18
C LEU A 28 -16.09 1.02 22.91
N ARG A 29 -17.30 0.95 22.33
CA ARG A 29 -18.13 2.12 22.02
C ARG A 29 -18.92 2.67 23.21
N GLN A 30 -18.93 1.99 24.36
CA GLN A 30 -19.46 2.54 25.62
C GLN A 30 -18.51 3.60 26.21
N ASP A 31 -17.21 3.49 25.95
CA ASP A 31 -16.23 4.51 26.35
C ASP A 31 -16.02 5.54 25.23
N ARG A 32 -16.58 6.75 25.44
CA ARG A 32 -16.47 7.87 24.49
C ARG A 32 -15.03 8.32 24.23
N HIS A 33 -14.10 8.06 25.14
CA HIS A 33 -12.69 8.38 24.91
C HIS A 33 -12.05 7.48 23.83
N LEU A 34 -12.65 6.32 23.55
CA LEU A 34 -12.19 5.38 22.52
C LEU A 34 -12.85 5.61 21.15
N ASP A 35 -13.77 6.58 21.01
CA ASP A 35 -14.40 6.93 19.74
C ASP A 35 -13.39 7.41 18.68
N ILE A 36 -12.24 7.92 19.13
CA ILE A 36 -11.12 8.29 18.25
C ILE A 36 -10.53 7.08 17.51
N ILE A 37 -10.63 5.87 18.10
CA ILE A 37 -10.08 4.64 17.53
C ILE A 37 -10.99 4.12 16.43
N LYS A 38 -10.42 3.92 15.25
CA LYS A 38 -11.10 3.29 14.12
C LYS A 38 -11.14 1.79 14.33
N VAL A 39 -12.28 1.15 14.09
CA VAL A 39 -12.45 -0.30 14.23
C VAL A 39 -12.89 -0.86 12.89
N ILE A 40 -12.10 -1.77 12.34
CA ILE A 40 -12.47 -2.60 11.20
C ILE A 40 -12.76 -3.99 11.75
N VAL A 41 -13.93 -4.54 11.45
CA VAL A 41 -14.24 -5.93 11.82
C VAL A 41 -13.81 -6.88 10.71
N VAL A 42 -13.29 -8.05 11.07
CA VAL A 42 -12.84 -9.08 10.13
C VAL A 42 -13.65 -10.33 10.36
N GLY A 43 -14.37 -10.81 9.36
CA GLY A 43 -15.17 -12.03 9.45
C GLY A 43 -15.03 -12.93 8.24
N GLU A 44 -15.86 -13.95 8.16
CA GLU A 44 -15.95 -14.81 6.98
C GLU A 44 -16.89 -14.24 5.93
N ILE A 45 -16.82 -14.83 4.74
CA ILE A 45 -17.79 -14.59 3.67
C ILE A 45 -19.22 -14.93 4.14
N THR A 46 -19.38 -15.97 4.98
CA THR A 46 -20.68 -16.40 5.52
C THR A 46 -21.25 -15.48 6.60
N ASP A 47 -20.46 -14.54 7.13
CA ASP A 47 -20.83 -13.71 8.30
C ASP A 47 -21.55 -12.40 7.91
N GLU A 48 -22.20 -12.33 6.74
CA GLU A 48 -22.74 -11.08 6.19
C GLU A 48 -23.65 -10.31 7.15
N ALA A 49 -24.63 -10.99 7.78
CA ALA A 49 -25.52 -10.38 8.75
C ALA A 49 -24.78 -9.89 10.01
N ALA A 50 -23.76 -10.62 10.46
CA ALA A 50 -22.97 -10.27 11.63
C ALA A 50 -22.07 -9.06 11.34
N LEU A 51 -21.46 -8.99 10.15
CA LEU A 51 -20.67 -7.84 9.71
C LEU A 51 -21.54 -6.59 9.58
N ALA A 52 -22.74 -6.72 9.00
CA ALA A 52 -23.70 -5.61 8.91
C ALA A 52 -24.12 -5.10 10.30
N ASN A 53 -24.35 -6.00 11.26
CA ASN A 53 -24.65 -5.65 12.65
C ASN A 53 -23.47 -4.95 13.36
N CYS A 54 -22.23 -5.31 13.06
CA CYS A 54 -21.07 -4.60 13.60
C CYS A 54 -20.93 -3.17 13.03
N LEU A 55 -21.22 -2.99 11.74
CA LEU A 55 -21.23 -1.66 11.13
C LEU A 55 -22.28 -0.75 11.79
N SER A 56 -23.50 -1.26 12.03
CA SER A 56 -24.54 -0.48 12.73
C SER A 56 -24.19 -0.16 14.18
N LYS A 57 -23.28 -0.94 14.80
CA LYS A 57 -22.78 -0.75 16.17
C LYS A 57 -21.50 0.10 16.25
N GLY A 58 -21.09 0.74 15.16
CA GLY A 58 -19.99 1.71 15.16
C GLY A 58 -18.63 1.16 14.75
N ALA A 59 -18.58 0.00 14.08
CA ALA A 59 -17.43 -0.34 13.25
C ALA A 59 -17.43 0.56 11.99
N GLN A 60 -16.26 0.99 11.56
CA GLN A 60 -16.11 1.86 10.40
C GLN A 60 -16.01 1.10 9.08
N ALA A 61 -15.55 -0.15 9.11
CA ALA A 61 -15.47 -1.01 7.94
C ALA A 61 -15.52 -2.49 8.34
N ALA A 62 -15.75 -3.34 7.34
CA ALA A 62 -15.75 -4.78 7.46
C ALA A 62 -14.88 -5.38 6.36
N LEU A 63 -14.04 -6.36 6.72
CA LEU A 63 -13.22 -7.14 5.80
C LEU A 63 -13.60 -8.61 5.91
N ARG A 64 -13.42 -9.35 4.81
CA ARG A 64 -13.69 -10.78 4.74
C ARG A 64 -12.40 -11.57 4.64
N ARG A 65 -12.38 -12.77 5.20
CA ARG A 65 -11.31 -13.76 5.02
C ARG A 65 -11.56 -14.55 3.71
N PRO A 66 -10.50 -14.94 2.96
CA PRO A 66 -9.10 -14.51 3.13
C PRO A 66 -8.95 -13.01 2.86
N ILE A 67 -8.15 -12.32 3.68
CA ILE A 67 -8.00 -10.86 3.60
C ILE A 67 -7.19 -10.51 2.36
N ASN A 68 -7.79 -9.75 1.44
CA ASN A 68 -7.06 -9.22 0.30
C ASN A 68 -6.14 -8.05 0.75
N PRO A 69 -4.81 -8.08 0.47
CA PRO A 69 -3.90 -7.01 0.89
C PRO A 69 -4.25 -5.62 0.34
N THR A 70 -4.71 -5.55 -0.92
CA THR A 70 -5.17 -4.29 -1.52
C THR A 70 -6.38 -3.75 -0.74
N GLU A 71 -7.37 -4.60 -0.49
CA GLU A 71 -8.60 -4.21 0.21
C GLU A 71 -8.29 -3.71 1.62
N LEU A 72 -7.45 -4.44 2.36
CA LEU A 72 -6.99 -4.03 3.69
C LEU A 72 -6.28 -2.67 3.63
N TYR A 73 -5.34 -2.49 2.71
CA TYR A 73 -4.57 -1.26 2.57
C TYR A 73 -5.48 -0.06 2.26
N VAL A 74 -6.36 -0.18 1.28
CA VAL A 74 -7.29 0.88 0.90
C VAL A 74 -8.23 1.22 2.05
N THR A 75 -8.71 0.22 2.79
CA THR A 75 -9.61 0.42 3.94
C THR A 75 -8.90 1.11 5.10
N ILE A 76 -7.66 0.75 5.41
CA ILE A 76 -6.88 1.43 6.44
C ILE A 76 -6.60 2.88 6.03
N HIS A 77 -6.14 3.08 4.79
CA HIS A 77 -5.80 4.41 4.28
C HIS A 77 -7.01 5.35 4.27
N SER A 78 -8.20 4.86 3.90
CA SER A 78 -9.43 5.67 3.88
C SER A 78 -9.88 6.12 5.27
N LEU A 79 -9.48 5.42 6.33
CA LEU A 79 -9.87 5.71 7.71
C LEU A 79 -8.85 6.56 8.48
N ILE A 80 -7.56 6.47 8.13
CA ILE A 80 -6.47 7.10 8.88
C ILE A 80 -5.86 8.29 8.14
N GLU A 81 -5.75 8.25 6.82
CA GLU A 81 -5.03 9.28 6.08
C GLU A 81 -5.97 10.39 5.58
N PRO A 82 -5.58 11.67 5.69
CA PRO A 82 -6.36 12.78 5.14
C PRO A 82 -6.41 12.73 3.60
N ASN A 83 -5.38 12.18 2.96
CA ASN A 83 -5.29 11.99 1.53
C ASN A 83 -5.06 10.50 1.23
N PRO A 84 -6.14 9.69 1.21
CA PRO A 84 -6.03 8.24 1.13
C PRO A 84 -5.47 7.79 -0.21
N ARG A 85 -4.51 6.86 -0.14
CA ARG A 85 -3.92 6.22 -1.33
C ARG A 85 -4.76 5.01 -1.72
N LYS A 86 -4.93 4.83 -3.03
CA LYS A 86 -5.70 3.71 -3.60
C LYS A 86 -4.82 2.54 -4.08
N SER A 87 -3.51 2.74 -4.15
CA SER A 87 -2.55 1.75 -4.64
C SER A 87 -1.57 1.34 -3.55
N LEU A 88 -1.37 0.03 -3.42
CA LEU A 88 -0.31 -0.55 -2.60
C LEU A 88 1.05 -0.09 -3.13
N ARG A 89 1.96 0.21 -2.21
CA ARG A 89 3.35 0.56 -2.52
C ARG A 89 4.27 -0.48 -1.90
N LEU A 90 4.88 -1.28 -2.75
CA LEU A 90 5.89 -2.24 -2.36
C LEU A 90 7.25 -1.55 -2.26
N ARG A 91 7.94 -1.73 -1.14
CA ARG A 91 9.34 -1.33 -0.98
C ARG A 91 10.22 -2.49 -1.42
N ILE A 92 10.87 -2.32 -2.56
CA ILE A 92 11.75 -3.31 -3.15
C ILE A 92 12.81 -2.60 -3.98
N ILE A 93 14.03 -3.14 -3.99
CA ILE A 93 15.14 -2.61 -4.77
C ILE A 93 15.30 -3.44 -6.03
N PHE A 94 15.22 -2.79 -7.19
CA PHE A 94 15.46 -3.44 -8.47
C PHE A 94 15.97 -2.43 -9.50
N LYS A 95 16.58 -2.96 -10.56
CA LYS A 95 17.20 -2.16 -11.61
C LYS A 95 16.14 -1.57 -12.54
N VAL A 96 16.33 -0.31 -12.90
CA VAL A 96 15.47 0.40 -13.84
C VAL A 96 16.36 1.15 -14.82
N ASN A 97 16.14 0.94 -16.12
CA ASN A 97 16.77 1.77 -17.13
C ASN A 97 15.79 2.87 -17.53
N ILE A 98 16.27 4.11 -17.54
CA ILE A 98 15.50 5.29 -17.95
C ILE A 98 16.12 5.89 -19.21
N VAL A 99 15.28 6.38 -20.11
CA VAL A 99 15.70 7.19 -21.24
C VAL A 99 15.23 8.61 -21.02
N TYR A 100 16.16 9.52 -20.77
CA TYR A 100 15.89 10.95 -20.53
C TYR A 100 16.75 11.80 -21.46
N LYS A 101 16.11 12.71 -22.23
CA LYS A 101 16.79 13.56 -23.22
C LYS A 101 17.73 12.78 -24.15
N ASN A 102 17.26 11.63 -24.65
CA ASN A 102 18.02 10.67 -25.48
C ASN A 102 19.25 10.02 -24.81
N VAL A 103 19.44 10.19 -23.50
CA VAL A 103 20.49 9.53 -22.73
C VAL A 103 19.88 8.37 -21.96
N ARG A 104 20.46 7.17 -22.14
CA ARG A 104 20.14 5.99 -21.33
C ARG A 104 20.89 6.07 -20.01
N LYS A 105 20.17 5.86 -18.92
CA LYS A 105 20.72 5.82 -17.56
C LYS A 105 20.19 4.60 -16.83
N THR A 106 21.07 3.93 -16.10
CA THR A 106 20.67 2.84 -15.21
C THR A 106 20.55 3.39 -13.80
N CYS A 107 19.41 3.16 -13.17
CA CYS A 107 19.06 3.60 -11.83
C CYS A 107 18.46 2.44 -11.03
N PHE A 108 18.13 2.68 -9.77
CA PHE A 108 17.47 1.72 -8.91
C PHE A 108 16.16 2.30 -8.38
N ALA A 109 15.08 1.54 -8.51
CA ALA A 109 13.85 1.84 -7.82
C ALA A 109 13.92 1.36 -6.38
N THR A 110 13.24 2.07 -5.46
CA THR A 110 13.10 1.65 -4.05
C THR A 110 11.65 1.46 -3.64
N VAL A 111 10.71 1.98 -4.44
CA VAL A 111 9.27 1.82 -4.24
C VAL A 111 8.57 1.65 -5.59
N ILE A 112 7.64 0.70 -5.67
CA ILE A 112 6.74 0.54 -6.83
C ILE A 112 5.30 0.39 -6.36
N SER A 113 4.37 0.91 -7.16
CA SER A 113 2.93 0.65 -7.10
C SER A 113 2.43 0.23 -8.47
N ASP A 114 1.16 -0.16 -8.59
CA ASP A 114 0.54 -0.41 -9.88
C ASP A 114 0.29 0.87 -10.72
N GLN A 115 0.64 2.05 -10.20
CA GLN A 115 0.40 3.36 -10.83
C GLN A 115 1.65 4.22 -10.99
N GLY A 116 2.77 3.82 -10.39
CA GLY A 116 3.96 4.65 -10.38
C GLY A 116 5.08 4.04 -9.57
N ILE A 117 6.24 4.68 -9.66
CA ILE A 117 7.51 4.20 -9.15
C ILE A 117 8.30 5.35 -8.53
N PHE A 118 9.11 5.04 -7.53
CA PHE A 118 10.12 5.97 -7.01
C PHE A 118 11.50 5.43 -7.33
N ILE A 119 12.30 6.24 -8.03
CA ILE A 119 13.67 5.93 -8.43
C ILE A 119 14.63 6.76 -7.60
N ARG A 120 15.55 6.09 -6.92
CA ARG A 120 16.61 6.73 -6.15
C ARG A 120 17.69 7.24 -7.10
N THR A 121 17.96 8.54 -7.03
CA THR A 121 18.96 9.21 -7.87
C THR A 121 19.33 10.57 -7.29
N THR A 122 20.58 10.96 -7.43
CA THR A 122 21.08 12.30 -7.07
C THR A 122 21.08 13.26 -8.25
N GLU A 123 20.78 12.77 -9.45
CA GLU A 123 20.70 13.59 -10.65
C GLU A 123 19.48 14.51 -10.64
N GLN A 124 19.53 15.57 -11.44
CA GLN A 124 18.44 16.54 -11.56
C GLN A 124 17.56 16.20 -12.77
N PHE A 125 16.25 16.18 -12.54
CA PHE A 125 15.24 15.93 -13.54
C PHE A 125 14.20 17.06 -13.54
N GLU A 126 13.63 17.34 -14.71
CA GLU A 126 12.58 18.33 -14.86
C GLU A 126 11.22 17.71 -14.52
N THR A 127 10.53 18.28 -13.51
CA THR A 127 9.17 17.85 -13.17
C THR A 127 8.22 18.16 -14.31
N GLY A 128 7.41 17.18 -14.70
CA GLY A 128 6.49 17.29 -15.83
C GLY A 128 6.97 16.56 -17.07
N GLU A 129 8.26 16.23 -17.17
CA GLU A 129 8.83 15.50 -18.29
C GLU A 129 8.32 14.05 -18.36
N VAL A 130 8.17 13.57 -19.59
CA VAL A 130 7.79 12.19 -19.88
C VAL A 130 9.04 11.42 -20.29
N ILE A 131 9.28 10.31 -19.60
CA ILE A 131 10.45 9.46 -19.81
C ILE A 131 10.02 8.02 -20.11
N ASN A 132 10.85 7.34 -20.89
CA ASN A 132 10.70 5.90 -21.09
C ASN A 132 11.40 5.16 -19.94
N LEU A 133 10.71 4.16 -19.39
CA LEU A 133 11.15 3.31 -18.30
C LEU A 133 11.17 1.86 -18.76
N ASN A 134 12.29 1.19 -18.49
CA ASN A 134 12.43 -0.26 -18.59
C ASN A 134 12.65 -0.81 -17.18
N LEU A 135 11.65 -1.54 -16.67
CA LEU A 135 11.62 -2.07 -15.31
C LEU A 135 12.12 -3.52 -15.30
N GLU A 136 13.23 -3.80 -14.63
CA GLU A 136 13.77 -5.16 -14.44
C GLU A 136 13.29 -5.71 -13.07
N LEU A 137 11.99 -5.95 -12.96
CA LEU A 137 11.37 -6.48 -11.73
C LEU A 137 11.76 -7.95 -11.51
N PRO A 138 11.98 -8.39 -10.25
CA PRO A 138 12.26 -9.80 -9.95
C PRO A 138 11.18 -10.73 -10.49
N SER A 139 11.59 -11.89 -11.00
CA SER A 139 10.68 -12.97 -11.42
C SER A 139 9.65 -12.56 -12.49
N THR A 140 9.91 -11.50 -13.26
CA THR A 140 9.05 -11.04 -14.36
C THR A 140 9.89 -10.64 -15.57
N ALA A 141 9.31 -10.70 -16.77
CA ALA A 141 9.96 -10.17 -17.96
C ALA A 141 10.13 -8.63 -17.85
N PRO A 142 11.18 -8.04 -18.43
CA PRO A 142 11.35 -6.58 -18.42
C PRO A 142 10.12 -5.87 -18.98
N ILE A 143 9.68 -4.83 -18.28
CA ILE A 143 8.48 -4.07 -18.64
C ILE A 143 8.88 -2.70 -19.16
N ASP A 144 8.53 -2.41 -20.41
CA ASP A 144 8.69 -1.09 -21.01
C ASP A 144 7.39 -0.27 -20.87
N LEU A 145 7.51 0.93 -20.33
CA LEU A 145 6.39 1.86 -20.20
C LEU A 145 6.85 3.32 -20.18
N PHE A 146 5.92 4.24 -20.40
CA PHE A 146 6.19 5.67 -20.23
C PHE A 146 5.75 6.12 -18.84
N GLY A 147 6.45 7.11 -18.30
CA GLY A 147 6.09 7.72 -17.04
C GLY A 147 6.38 9.22 -17.02
N LYS A 148 5.56 9.96 -16.29
CA LYS A 148 5.73 11.39 -16.06
C LYS A 148 6.36 11.65 -14.69
N ILE A 149 7.39 12.48 -14.65
CA ILE A 149 8.03 12.90 -13.41
C ILE A 149 7.11 13.87 -12.68
N ILE A 150 6.63 13.49 -11.49
CA ILE A 150 5.66 14.29 -10.71
C ILE A 150 6.30 15.09 -9.59
N TYR A 151 7.41 14.62 -9.02
CA TYR A 151 8.18 15.35 -8.02
C TYR A 151 9.62 14.84 -7.97
N GLN A 152 10.50 15.70 -7.49
CA GLN A 152 11.87 15.33 -7.13
C GLN A 152 12.10 15.64 -5.65
N THR A 153 12.79 14.73 -4.99
CA THR A 153 13.19 14.83 -3.59
C THR A 153 14.70 15.04 -3.53
N LYS A 154 15.13 15.94 -2.65
CA LYS A 154 16.54 16.13 -2.32
C LYS A 154 16.87 15.32 -1.08
N SER A 155 18.13 14.93 -0.93
CA SER A 155 18.60 14.25 0.28
C SER A 155 18.35 15.16 1.48
N ASN A 156 17.57 14.67 2.44
CA ASN A 156 17.37 15.34 3.72
C ASN A 156 17.51 14.34 4.85
N LEU A 157 18.67 14.38 5.50
CA LEU A 157 19.03 13.47 6.60
C LEU A 157 18.10 13.64 7.81
N ALA A 158 17.60 14.84 8.09
CA ALA A 158 16.71 15.09 9.22
C ALA A 158 15.30 14.50 9.02
N ALA A 159 14.86 14.37 7.77
CA ALA A 159 13.56 13.80 7.42
C ALA A 159 13.64 12.33 6.97
N CYS A 160 14.82 11.71 7.04
CA CYS A 160 15.09 10.38 6.47
C CYS A 160 14.61 10.27 5.01
N GLN A 161 14.71 11.35 4.24
CA GLN A 161 14.21 11.41 2.87
C GLN A 161 15.35 11.14 1.90
N GLU A 162 15.23 10.05 1.16
CA GLU A 162 16.19 9.67 0.13
C GLU A 162 16.08 10.59 -1.10
N PRO A 163 17.19 10.98 -1.75
CA PRO A 163 17.14 11.71 -3.00
C PRO A 163 16.62 10.81 -4.13
N GLY A 164 15.72 11.35 -4.93
CA GLY A 164 15.13 10.60 -6.04
C GLY A 164 13.95 11.28 -6.67
N ILE A 165 13.35 10.59 -7.62
CA ILE A 165 12.23 11.08 -8.42
C ILE A 165 11.02 10.17 -8.25
N GLY A 166 9.85 10.80 -8.08
CA GLY A 166 8.56 10.13 -8.17
C GLY A 166 8.04 10.20 -9.60
N ILE A 167 7.69 9.06 -10.17
CA ILE A 167 7.18 8.94 -11.52
C ILE A 167 5.81 8.26 -11.49
N ILE A 168 4.84 8.84 -12.19
CA ILE A 168 3.54 8.21 -12.42
C ILE A 168 3.55 7.55 -13.80
N PHE A 169 3.04 6.32 -13.92
CA PHE A 169 2.96 5.63 -15.20
C PHE A 169 1.90 6.29 -16.10
N LEU A 170 2.17 6.33 -17.41
CA LEU A 170 1.26 6.85 -18.43
C LEU A 170 0.75 5.72 -19.31
N ASP A 171 -0.52 5.78 -19.69
CA ASP A 171 -1.18 4.89 -20.65
C ASP A 171 -0.95 3.39 -20.38
N ILE A 172 -0.88 3.00 -19.11
CA ILE A 172 -0.72 1.60 -18.72
C ILE A 172 -1.96 0.80 -19.12
N ASN A 173 -1.75 -0.28 -19.88
CA ASN A 173 -2.85 -1.17 -20.23
C ASN A 173 -3.38 -1.92 -18.98
N ALA A 174 -4.66 -2.30 -19.01
CA ALA A 174 -5.32 -2.92 -17.85
C ALA A 174 -4.69 -4.26 -17.43
N ASP A 175 -4.13 -5.02 -18.37
CA ASP A 175 -3.53 -6.33 -18.11
C ASP A 175 -2.16 -6.23 -17.43
N LEU A 176 -1.36 -5.25 -17.84
CA LEU A 176 -0.08 -4.90 -17.25
C LEU A 176 -0.28 -4.33 -15.85
N GLN A 177 -1.26 -3.42 -15.69
CA GLN A 177 -1.61 -2.90 -14.37
C GLN A 177 -2.06 -4.02 -13.43
N ARG A 178 -2.87 -4.97 -13.92
CA ARG A 178 -3.29 -6.15 -13.15
C ARG A 178 -2.11 -7.07 -12.81
N SER A 179 -1.17 -7.25 -13.74
CA SER A 179 0.05 -8.05 -13.52
C SER A 179 0.95 -7.41 -12.46
N LEU A 180 1.18 -6.09 -12.52
CA LEU A 180 1.92 -5.36 -11.50
C LEU A 180 1.25 -5.45 -10.13
N ARG A 181 -0.08 -5.31 -10.07
CA ARG A 181 -0.83 -5.46 -8.83
C ARG A 181 -0.67 -6.85 -8.24
N ARG A 182 -0.78 -7.91 -9.05
CA ARG A 182 -0.57 -9.30 -8.62
C ARG A 182 0.84 -9.54 -8.12
N PHE A 183 1.85 -9.01 -8.81
CA PHE A 183 3.24 -9.08 -8.36
C PHE A 183 3.41 -8.43 -6.97
N ILE A 184 2.85 -7.23 -6.78
CA ILE A 184 2.90 -6.51 -5.50
C ILE A 184 2.19 -7.30 -4.39
N GLU A 185 1.00 -7.82 -4.66
CA GLU A 185 0.22 -8.63 -3.72
C GLU A 185 0.96 -9.92 -3.34
N GLY A 186 1.45 -10.65 -4.34
CA GLY A 186 2.22 -11.87 -4.14
C GLY A 186 3.44 -11.64 -3.26
N PHE A 187 4.21 -10.58 -3.52
CA PHE A 187 5.41 -10.26 -2.75
C PHE A 187 5.08 -9.93 -1.28
N LEU A 188 3.97 -9.22 -1.03
CA LEU A 188 3.52 -8.89 0.33
C LEU A 188 3.02 -10.12 1.10
N THR A 189 2.40 -11.07 0.41
CA THR A 189 1.87 -12.30 1.01
C THR A 189 2.91 -13.41 1.19
N GLY A 190 4.14 -13.22 0.69
CA GLY A 190 5.18 -14.24 0.70
C GLY A 190 4.94 -15.38 -0.29
N GLU A 191 3.96 -15.26 -1.19
CA GLU A 191 3.70 -16.24 -2.25
C GLU A 191 4.79 -16.24 -3.34
N THR A 192 5.72 -15.27 -3.30
CA THR A 192 6.71 -15.04 -4.37
C THR A 192 8.12 -15.51 -4.03
N ASP A 193 8.36 -16.17 -2.89
CA ASP A 193 9.73 -16.57 -2.51
C ASP A 193 10.06 -18.03 -2.82
N GLN A 194 10.98 -18.24 -3.79
CA GLN A 194 12.02 -19.29 -3.68
C GLN A 194 13.41 -18.95 -4.26
N GLU A 195 13.72 -17.78 -4.85
CA GLU A 195 15.06 -17.54 -5.44
C GLU A 195 15.78 -16.22 -5.09
N LEU A 196 15.46 -15.60 -3.96
CA LEU A 196 16.24 -14.45 -3.44
C LEU A 196 17.00 -14.80 -2.14
N ALA A 197 17.52 -16.02 -2.04
CA ALA A 197 18.62 -16.33 -1.14
C ALA A 197 19.94 -16.03 -1.86
N ILE A 198 20.57 -14.91 -1.50
CA ILE A 198 22.00 -14.67 -1.75
C ILE A 198 22.80 -15.49 -0.74
#